data_AF-A0A0K2Y3P3-F1
#
_entry.id   AF-A0A0K2Y3P3-F1
#
_cell.length_a   1.000
_cell.length_b   1.000
_cell.length_c   1.000
_cell.angle_alpha   90.00
_cell.angle_beta   90.00
_cell.angle_gamma   90.00
#
_symmetry.space_group_name_H-M   'P 1'
#
loop_
_entity.id
_entity.type
_entity.pdbx_description
1 polymer ?
#
loop_
_entity_poly.entity_id
_entity_poly.type
_entity_poly.pdbx_seq_one_letter_code
_entity_poly.pdbx_strand_id
1 'polypeptide(L)'
;MQILRFLENPNFQALDIQKLFETPQSKEIRICMPQGAQMQEHQAPGAIVVRVLQGRIWFEVEGQKHTLESGDCIALEANVPHSLGGLENSVINLTLSKIDSLQRVLSVPTK
;
A
#
# COMPACT_ATOMS: atom_id res chain seq x y z
N MET A 1 14.41 16.10 9.76
CA MET A 1 14.63 14.68 10.12
C MET A 1 13.40 14.20 10.88
N GLN A 2 12.74 13.14 10.42
CA GLN A 2 11.53 12.59 11.06
C GLN A 2 11.64 11.07 11.10
N ILE A 3 11.29 10.46 12.24
CA ILE A 3 11.23 9.01 12.40
C ILE A 3 9.79 8.56 12.12
N LEU A 4 9.60 7.62 11.20
CA LEU A 4 8.27 7.11 10.86
C LEU A 4 7.97 5.84 11.65
N ARG A 5 6.86 5.84 12.40
CA ARG A 5 6.43 4.74 13.26
C ARG A 5 5.26 3.98 12.64
N PHE A 6 5.53 3.20 11.59
CA PHE A 6 4.47 2.47 10.87
C PHE A 6 3.70 1.49 11.75
N LEU A 7 4.36 0.85 12.71
CA LEU A 7 3.77 -0.18 13.58
C LEU A 7 3.20 0.40 14.89
N GLU A 8 3.15 1.72 15.04
CA GLU A 8 2.56 2.33 16.24
C GLU A 8 1.04 2.36 16.11
N ASN A 9 0.37 1.65 17.02
CA ASN A 9 -1.10 1.57 17.16
C ASN A 9 -1.83 1.29 15.83
N PRO A 10 -1.57 0.17 15.15
CA PRO A 10 -2.27 -0.16 13.91
C PRO A 10 -3.77 -0.41 14.18
N ASN A 11 -4.62 0.04 13.27
CA ASN A 11 -6.07 -0.17 13.33
C ASN A 11 -6.52 -1.10 12.20
N PHE A 12 -7.22 -2.18 12.56
CA PHE A 12 -7.74 -3.16 11.59
C PHE A 12 -9.27 -3.28 11.63
N GLN A 13 -9.99 -2.31 12.21
CA GLN A 13 -11.46 -2.29 12.19
C GLN A 13 -12.03 -2.04 10.78
N ALA A 14 -11.29 -1.27 9.99
CA ALA A 14 -11.55 -0.98 8.58
C ALA A 14 -10.21 -0.74 7.88
N LEU A 15 -10.22 -0.63 6.55
CA LEU A 15 -9.05 -0.19 5.81
C LEU A 15 -8.67 1.22 6.25
N ASP A 16 -7.47 1.39 6.80
CA ASP A 16 -6.95 2.67 7.28
C ASP A 16 -5.74 3.09 6.46
N ILE A 17 -5.82 4.27 5.84
CA ILE A 17 -4.80 4.80 4.92
C ILE A 17 -4.35 6.17 5.42
N GLN A 18 -3.08 6.28 5.78
CA GLN A 18 -2.53 7.48 6.38
C GLN A 18 -1.19 7.86 5.75
N LYS A 19 -1.09 9.10 5.23
CA LYS A 19 0.22 9.67 4.87
C LYS A 19 0.99 10.01 6.14
N LEU A 20 2.12 9.33 6.37
CA LEU A 20 2.98 9.57 7.53
C LEU A 20 4.01 10.66 7.26
N PHE A 21 4.48 10.77 6.01
CA PHE A 21 5.49 11.73 5.62
C PHE A 21 5.45 12.05 4.13
N GLU A 22 6.07 13.17 3.77
CA GLU A 22 6.21 13.60 2.39
C GLU A 22 7.54 14.32 2.21
N THR A 23 8.27 13.92 1.17
CA THR A 23 9.48 14.58 0.67
C THR A 23 9.15 15.37 -0.61
N PRO A 24 10.11 16.09 -1.19
CA PRO A 24 9.94 16.63 -2.54
C PRO A 24 9.76 15.55 -3.62
N GLN A 25 10.15 14.29 -3.36
CA GLN A 25 10.15 13.21 -4.36
C GLN A 25 9.05 12.15 -4.13
N SER A 26 8.66 11.90 -2.89
CA SER A 26 7.74 10.81 -2.53
C SER A 26 6.85 11.14 -1.33
N LYS A 27 5.85 10.30 -1.11
CA LYS A 27 5.02 10.22 0.09
C LYS A 27 5.19 8.84 0.67
N GLU A 28 5.32 8.75 1.98
CA GLU A 28 5.33 7.49 2.70
C GLU A 28 3.95 7.31 3.35
N ILE A 29 3.20 6.32 2.89
CA ILE A 29 1.81 6.08 3.27
C ILE A 29 1.73 4.74 4.00
N ARG A 30 1.14 4.74 5.19
CA ARG A 30 0.76 3.52 5.89
C ARG A 30 -0.62 3.08 5.44
N ILE A 31 -0.74 1.80 5.12
CA ILE A 31 -2.02 1.13 4.92
C ILE A 31 -2.14 0.02 5.96
N CYS A 32 -3.10 0.15 6.89
CA CYS A 32 -3.49 -0.96 7.74
C CYS A 32 -4.64 -1.69 7.04
N MET A 33 -4.36 -2.89 6.55
CA MET A 33 -5.27 -3.70 5.76
C MET A 33 -5.81 -4.85 6.62
N PRO A 34 -7.11 -4.84 6.98
CA PRO A 34 -7.74 -5.96 7.66
C PRO A 34 -7.67 -7.24 6.81
N GLN A 35 -7.67 -8.39 7.47
CA GLN A 35 -7.86 -9.67 6.79
C GLN A 35 -9.15 -9.65 5.95
N GLY A 36 -9.05 -10.09 4.70
CA GLY A 36 -10.17 -10.13 3.76
C GLY A 36 -10.48 -8.81 3.05
N ALA A 37 -9.93 -7.67 3.51
CA ALA A 37 -10.09 -6.40 2.83
C ALA A 37 -9.33 -6.38 1.50
N GLN A 38 -9.86 -5.68 0.51
CA GLN A 38 -9.26 -5.57 -0.82
C GLN A 38 -9.25 -4.12 -1.32
N MET A 39 -8.18 -3.75 -2.01
CA MET A 39 -8.12 -2.61 -2.93
C MET A 39 -8.22 -3.16 -4.36
N GLN A 40 -9.29 -2.79 -5.07
CA GLN A 40 -9.57 -3.27 -6.44
C GLN A 40 -8.51 -2.81 -7.43
N GLU A 41 -8.54 -3.36 -8.65
CA GLU A 41 -7.58 -3.02 -9.71
C GLU A 41 -7.56 -1.51 -9.99
N HIS A 42 -6.36 -0.96 -9.97
CA HIS A 42 -6.09 0.44 -10.25
C HIS A 42 -4.65 0.62 -10.73
N GLN A 43 -4.29 1.85 -11.09
CA GLN A 43 -2.92 2.21 -11.43
C GLN A 43 -2.54 3.55 -10.79
N ALA A 44 -1.24 3.75 -10.57
CA ALA A 44 -0.69 5.02 -10.13
C ALA A 44 0.00 5.72 -11.31
N PRO A 45 -0.09 7.06 -11.44
CA PRO A 45 0.55 7.82 -12.51
C PRO A 45 2.09 7.87 -12.40
N GLY A 46 2.67 7.44 -11.28
CA GLY A 46 4.11 7.34 -11.07
C GLY A 46 4.49 6.00 -10.46
N ALA A 47 5.79 5.69 -10.46
CA ALA A 47 6.32 4.47 -9.85
C ALA A 47 5.97 4.40 -8.36
N ILE A 48 5.75 3.17 -7.88
CA ILE A 48 5.42 2.88 -6.48
C ILE A 48 6.27 1.74 -5.94
N VAL A 49 6.46 1.74 -4.61
CA VAL A 49 6.99 0.58 -3.88
C VAL A 49 5.99 0.21 -2.79
N VAL A 50 5.60 -1.06 -2.76
CA VAL A 50 4.70 -1.64 -1.76
C VAL A 50 5.53 -2.61 -0.92
N ARG A 51 5.64 -2.34 0.38
CA ARG A 51 6.37 -3.20 1.34
C ARG A 51 5.45 -3.67 2.45
N VAL A 52 5.44 -4.97 2.71
CA VAL A 52 4.71 -5.55 3.84
C VAL A 52 5.60 -5.47 5.07
N LEU A 53 5.20 -4.68 6.07
CA LEU A 53 5.94 -4.51 7.32
C LEU A 53 5.52 -5.51 8.38
N GLN A 54 4.24 -5.91 8.37
CA GLN A 54 3.66 -6.90 9.24
C GLN A 54 2.49 -7.57 8.52
N GLY A 55 2.27 -8.87 8.79
CA GLY A 55 1.19 -9.66 8.21
C GLY A 55 1.55 -10.23 6.85
N ARG A 56 0.52 -10.43 6.02
CA ARG A 56 0.59 -11.11 4.74
C ARG A 56 -0.54 -10.66 3.81
N ILE A 57 -0.20 -10.35 2.57
CA ILE A 57 -1.15 -9.94 1.54
C ILE A 57 -1.02 -10.80 0.29
N TRP A 58 -2.06 -10.80 -0.54
CA TRP A 58 -1.93 -11.14 -1.94
C TRP A 58 -1.80 -9.85 -2.76
N PHE A 59 -1.05 -9.91 -3.86
CA PHE A 59 -0.83 -8.81 -4.79
C PHE A 59 -0.97 -9.34 -6.22
N GLU A 60 -1.81 -8.73 -7.04
CA GLU A 60 -2.05 -9.14 -8.43
C GLU A 60 -1.58 -8.06 -9.40
N VAL A 61 -0.76 -8.46 -10.36
CA VAL A 61 -0.15 -7.57 -11.37
C VAL A 61 0.25 -8.41 -12.59
N GLU A 62 0.12 -7.86 -13.79
CA GLU A 62 0.48 -8.55 -15.05
C GLU A 62 -0.19 -9.94 -15.21
N GLY A 63 -1.40 -10.11 -14.67
CA GLY A 63 -2.14 -11.37 -14.70
C GLY A 63 -1.57 -12.46 -13.79
N GLN A 64 -0.62 -12.13 -12.91
CA GLN A 64 -0.06 -13.03 -11.91
C GLN A 64 -0.42 -12.57 -10.50
N LYS A 65 -0.74 -13.55 -9.65
CA LYS A 65 -1.03 -13.32 -8.24
C LYS A 65 0.13 -13.81 -7.38
N HIS A 66 0.69 -12.90 -6.61
CA HIS A 66 1.80 -13.14 -5.69
C HIS A 66 1.30 -13.09 -4.25
N THR A 67 1.95 -13.85 -3.37
CA THR A 67 1.81 -13.69 -1.92
C THR A 67 3.03 -12.96 -1.41
N LEU A 68 2.82 -11.88 -0.66
CA LEU A 68 3.87 -11.09 -0.04
C LEU A 68 3.73 -11.20 1.48
N GLU A 69 4.80 -11.63 2.14
CA GLU A 69 4.89 -11.79 3.60
C GLU A 69 5.70 -10.64 4.22
N SER A 70 5.75 -10.59 5.55
CA SER A 70 6.48 -9.55 6.27
C SER A 70 7.95 -9.49 5.86
N GLY A 71 8.41 -8.34 5.39
CA GLY A 71 9.75 -8.13 4.86
C GLY A 71 9.81 -8.06 3.33
N ASP A 72 8.82 -8.62 2.64
CA ASP A 72 8.75 -8.57 1.17
C ASP A 72 8.38 -7.19 0.67
N CYS A 73 8.85 -6.88 -0.54
CA CYS A 73 8.41 -5.71 -1.28
C CYS A 73 8.27 -5.99 -2.78
N ILE A 74 7.36 -5.27 -3.41
CA ILE A 74 7.21 -5.21 -4.87
C ILE A 74 7.29 -3.75 -5.31
N ALA A 75 7.98 -3.51 -6.43
CA ALA A 75 8.11 -2.19 -7.04
C ALA A 75 7.51 -2.22 -8.44
N LEU A 76 6.70 -1.22 -8.77
CA LEU A 76 6.04 -1.09 -10.06
C LEU A 76 6.42 0.22 -10.73
N GLU A 77 6.57 0.18 -12.05
CA GLU A 77 6.67 1.37 -12.88
C GLU A 77 5.32 2.13 -12.92
N ALA A 78 5.36 3.34 -13.47
CA ALA A 78 4.16 4.15 -13.66
C ALA A 78 3.13 3.43 -14.56
N ASN A 79 1.85 3.60 -14.22
CA ASN A 79 0.69 3.09 -14.97
C ASN A 79 0.60 1.57 -15.10
N VAL A 80 1.29 0.80 -14.23
CA VAL A 80 1.10 -0.65 -14.14
C VAL A 80 -0.18 -0.95 -13.34
N PRO A 81 -1.20 -1.59 -13.93
CA PRO A 81 -2.41 -2.00 -13.22
C PRO A 81 -2.10 -3.06 -12.16
N HIS A 82 -2.66 -2.89 -10.97
CA HIS A 82 -2.48 -3.82 -9.87
C HIS A 82 -3.65 -3.79 -8.89
N SER A 83 -3.79 -4.87 -8.12
CA SER A 83 -4.71 -4.96 -6.98
C SER A 83 -4.05 -5.69 -5.81
N LEU A 84 -4.58 -5.51 -4.61
CA LEU A 84 -4.03 -6.15 -3.41
C LEU A 84 -5.10 -6.39 -2.36
N GLY A 85 -4.88 -7.37 -1.49
CA GLY A 85 -5.79 -7.65 -0.38
C GLY A 85 -5.16 -8.45 0.74
N GLY A 86 -5.75 -8.33 1.93
CA GLY A 86 -5.22 -8.90 3.17
C GLY A 86 -5.50 -10.39 3.25
N LEU A 87 -4.44 -11.21 3.31
CA LEU A 87 -4.57 -12.60 3.76
C LEU A 87 -4.61 -12.67 5.29
N GLU A 88 -3.97 -11.69 5.95
CA GLU A 88 -3.95 -11.43 7.38
C GLU A 88 -4.07 -9.92 7.64
N ASN A 89 -4.30 -9.52 8.89
CA ASN A 89 -4.17 -8.13 9.30
C ASN A 89 -2.74 -7.65 9.02
N SER A 90 -2.61 -6.69 8.10
CA SER A 90 -1.31 -6.35 7.51
C SER A 90 -1.04 -4.85 7.59
N VAL A 91 0.20 -4.49 7.92
CA VAL A 91 0.69 -3.11 7.83
C VAL A 91 1.60 -2.99 6.62
N ILE A 92 1.25 -2.10 5.71
CA ILE A 92 1.95 -1.90 4.45
C ILE A 92 2.53 -0.49 4.42
N ASN A 93 3.78 -0.35 3.96
CA ASN A 93 4.29 0.94 3.49
C ASN A 93 4.09 1.02 1.97
N LEU A 94 3.35 2.03 1.54
CA LEU A 94 3.31 2.48 0.15
C LEU A 94 4.18 3.74 0.02
N THR A 95 5.30 3.60 -0.67
CA THR A 95 6.06 4.74 -1.18
C THR A 95 5.44 5.18 -2.49
N LEU A 96 4.85 6.38 -2.48
CA LEU A 96 4.11 6.96 -3.60
C LEU A 96 4.86 8.14 -4.21
N SER A 97 5.03 8.16 -5.53
CA SER A 97 5.66 9.30 -6.22
C SER A 97 4.99 10.66 -5.89
N LYS A 98 5.78 11.75 -5.85
CA LYS A 98 5.27 13.10 -5.56
C LYS A 98 4.18 13.53 -6.54
N ILE A 99 4.24 13.07 -7.78
CA ILE A 99 3.29 13.42 -8.86
C ILE A 99 1.88 12.85 -8.66
N ASP A 100 1.71 11.88 -7.77
CA ASP A 100 0.42 11.29 -7.43
C ASP A 100 -0.19 11.96 -6.18
N SER A 101 -1.48 11.75 -5.89
CA SER A 101 -2.18 12.32 -4.74
C SER A 101 -2.62 11.26 -3.73
N LEU A 102 -2.67 11.63 -2.44
CA LEU A 102 -3.28 10.78 -1.43
C LEU A 102 -4.77 10.57 -1.73
N GLN A 103 -5.44 11.59 -2.27
CA GLN A 103 -6.85 11.54 -2.65
C GLN A 103 -7.12 10.42 -3.67
N ARG A 104 -6.25 10.21 -4.66
CA ARG A 104 -6.38 9.10 -5.60
C ARG A 104 -6.28 7.74 -4.89
N VAL A 105 -5.32 7.59 -3.96
CA VAL A 105 -5.17 6.35 -3.18
C VAL A 105 -6.44 6.07 -2.38
N LEU A 106 -7.02 7.10 -1.75
CA LEU A 106 -8.26 7.01 -0.99
C LEU A 106 -9.49 6.74 -1.87
N SER A 107 -9.45 7.07 -3.16
CA SER A 107 -10.54 6.82 -4.10
C SER A 107 -10.49 5.44 -4.77
N VAL A 108 -9.47 4.63 -4.48
CA VAL A 108 -9.41 3.24 -4.98
C VAL A 108 -10.62 2.48 -4.43
N PRO A 109 -11.42 1.81 -5.28
CA PRO A 109 -12.56 1.03 -4.79
C PRO A 109 -12.11 -0.08 -3.86
N THR A 110 -12.84 -0.29 -2.76
CA THR A 110 -12.53 -1.29 -1.74
C THR A 110 -13.67 -2.29 -1.57
N LYS A 111 -13.34 -3.48 -1.05
CA LYS A 111 -14.29 -4.51 -0.62
C LYS A 111 -13.92 -5.00 0.76
#